data_AF-A0A7V4AMW5-F1
#
_entry.id   AF-A0A7V4AMW5-F1
#
_cell.length_a   1.000
_cell.length_b   1.000
_cell.length_c   1.000
_cell.angle_alpha   90.00
_cell.angle_beta   90.00
_cell.angle_gamma   90.00
#
_symmetry.space_group_name_H-M   'P 1'
#
loop_
_entity.id
_entity.type
_entity.pdbx_description
1 polymer ?
#
loop_
_entity_poly.entity_id
_entity_poly.type
_entity_poly.pdbx_seq_one_letter_code
_entity_poly.pdbx_strand_id
1 'polypeptide(L)'
;MTEAEARRVRAGEDLALAFALSEKSPRWAAVVLFYAVHHALLAWALERLPQAPIPQSYAQAQSLLKRAGVPRQVRKAYERLLGLSWQARYDPRAEGKALWTTAQREYAQVEAFLLDA
;
A
#
# COMPACT_ATOMS: atom_id res chain seq x y z
N MET A 1 -10.44 19.38 -4.63
CA MET A 1 -9.56 18.22 -4.46
C MET A 1 -10.31 16.99 -4.93
N THR A 2 -9.80 16.31 -5.94
CA THR A 2 -10.35 15.03 -6.44
C THR A 2 -10.05 13.91 -5.45
N GLU A 3 -10.76 12.79 -5.55
CA GLU A 3 -10.47 11.60 -4.74
C GLU A 3 -9.02 11.13 -4.95
N ALA A 4 -8.52 11.16 -6.20
CA ALA A 4 -7.13 10.78 -6.50
C ALA A 4 -6.11 11.69 -5.79
N GLU A 5 -6.33 13.02 -5.81
CA GLU A 5 -5.47 13.97 -5.09
C GLU A 5 -5.50 13.72 -3.57
N ALA A 6 -6.68 13.50 -2.99
CA ALA A 6 -6.83 13.21 -1.57
C ALA A 6 -6.07 11.93 -1.18
N ARG A 7 -6.17 10.88 -2.01
CA ARG A 7 -5.43 9.62 -1.82
C ARG A 7 -3.93 9.81 -1.94
N ARG A 8 -3.45 10.64 -2.87
CA ARG A 8 -2.03 10.94 -3.04
C ARG A 8 -1.45 11.64 -1.82
N VAL A 9 -2.13 12.66 -1.30
CA VAL A 9 -1.74 13.35 -0.06
C VAL A 9 -1.68 12.35 1.09
N ARG A 10 -2.73 11.55 1.26
CA ARG A 10 -2.79 10.56 2.32
C ARG A 10 -1.68 9.51 2.22
N ALA A 11 -1.36 9.06 1.01
CA ALA A 11 -0.28 8.13 0.77
C ALA A 11 1.08 8.68 1.26
N GLY A 12 1.35 9.96 1.02
CA GLY A 12 2.57 10.63 1.49
C GLY A 12 2.63 10.73 3.02
N GLU A 13 1.52 11.12 3.66
CA GLU A 13 1.41 11.18 5.13
C GLU A 13 1.63 9.82 5.77
N ASP A 14 0.96 8.78 5.26
CA ASP A 14 1.10 7.41 5.77
C ASP A 14 2.53 6.89 5.52
N LEU A 15 3.15 7.21 4.38
CA LEU A 15 4.52 6.79 4.12
C LEU A 15 5.50 7.39 5.13
N ALA A 16 5.42 8.71 5.35
CA ALA A 16 6.25 9.40 6.34
C ALA A 16 6.05 8.81 7.75
N LEU A 17 4.79 8.54 8.13
CA LEU A 17 4.47 7.94 9.42
C LEU A 17 5.03 6.51 9.54
N ALA A 18 4.92 5.69 8.50
CA ALA A 18 5.45 4.32 8.51
C ALA A 18 6.95 4.32 8.80
N PHE A 19 7.73 5.17 8.11
CA PHE A 19 9.16 5.27 8.35
C PHE A 19 9.49 5.86 9.73
N ALA A 20 8.74 6.85 10.21
CA ALA A 20 8.93 7.41 11.56
C ALA A 20 8.66 6.38 12.68
N LEU A 21 7.75 5.42 12.45
CA LEU A 21 7.43 4.35 13.41
C LEU A 21 8.41 3.18 13.37
N SER A 22 9.21 3.02 12.31
CA SER A 22 9.99 1.80 12.04
C SER A 22 10.86 1.33 13.21
N GLU A 23 11.53 2.25 13.90
CA GLU A 23 12.41 1.90 15.02
C GLU A 23 11.63 1.57 16.31
N LYS A 24 10.60 2.36 16.63
CA LYS A 24 9.88 2.26 17.92
C LYS A 24 8.76 1.23 17.88
N SER A 25 8.18 1.02 16.71
CA SER A 25 6.99 0.21 16.50
C SER A 25 7.00 -0.41 15.09
N PRO A 26 7.97 -1.28 14.79
CA PRO A 26 8.14 -1.85 13.44
C PRO A 26 6.92 -2.64 12.96
N ARG A 27 6.14 -3.19 13.89
CA ARG A 27 4.86 -3.84 13.60
C ARG A 27 3.84 -2.85 13.04
N TRP A 28 3.65 -1.71 13.71
CA TRP A 28 2.75 -0.67 13.21
C TRP A 28 3.31 0.04 11.97
N ALA A 29 4.62 0.18 11.84
CA ALA A 29 5.25 0.67 10.62
C ALA A 29 4.86 -0.17 9.39
N ALA A 30 4.89 -1.50 9.49
CA ALA A 30 4.45 -2.39 8.42
C ALA A 30 2.95 -2.22 8.07
N VAL A 31 2.10 -1.99 9.08
CA VAL A 31 0.67 -1.72 8.88
C VAL A 31 0.45 -0.42 8.11
N VAL A 32 1.12 0.66 8.54
CA VAL A 32 0.96 1.98 7.93
C VAL A 32 1.56 2.00 6.53
N LEU A 33 2.67 1.29 6.30
CA LEU A 33 3.28 1.16 4.96
C LEU A 33 2.31 0.54 3.95
N PHE A 34 1.53 -0.47 4.36
CA PHE A 34 0.47 -1.00 3.51
C PHE A 34 -0.56 0.08 3.13
N TYR A 35 -0.99 0.92 4.07
CA TYR A 35 -1.95 2.00 3.77
C TYR A 35 -1.37 3.06 2.84
N ALA A 36 -0.10 3.44 3.03
CA ALA A 36 0.61 4.32 2.12
C ALA A 36 0.57 3.78 0.67
N VAL A 37 0.94 2.50 0.51
CA VAL A 37 0.90 1.81 -0.79
C VAL A 37 -0.52 1.70 -1.35
N HIS A 38 -1.49 1.38 -0.50
CA HIS A 38 -2.89 1.26 -0.89
C HIS A 38 -3.42 2.59 -1.45
N HIS A 39 -3.17 3.70 -0.76
CA HIS A 39 -3.60 5.02 -1.21
C HIS A 39 -2.83 5.48 -2.46
N ALA A 40 -1.53 5.20 -2.55
CA ALA A 40 -0.73 5.56 -3.74
C ALA A 40 -1.24 4.84 -5.00
N LEU A 41 -1.47 3.52 -4.91
CA LEU A 41 -1.96 2.74 -6.05
C LEU A 41 -3.42 3.09 -6.41
N LEU A 42 -4.25 3.44 -5.43
CA LEU A 42 -5.61 3.94 -5.72
C LEU A 42 -5.58 5.30 -6.41
N ALA A 43 -4.75 6.24 -5.96
CA ALA A 43 -4.57 7.53 -6.62
C ALA A 43 -4.17 7.32 -8.09
N TRP A 44 -3.11 6.53 -8.31
CA TRP A 44 -2.60 6.20 -9.65
C TRP A 44 -3.67 5.57 -10.56
N ALA A 45 -4.50 4.66 -10.01
CA ALA A 45 -5.53 3.98 -10.78
C ALA A 45 -6.74 4.89 -11.10
N LEU A 46 -7.13 5.76 -10.15
CA LEU A 46 -8.24 6.70 -10.33
C LEU A 46 -7.87 7.84 -11.29
N GLU A 47 -6.61 8.23 -11.38
CA GLU A 47 -6.13 9.18 -12.40
C GLU A 47 -6.32 8.63 -13.83
N ARG A 48 -6.13 7.31 -13.99
CA ARG A 48 -6.29 6.63 -15.29
C ARG A 48 -7.73 6.22 -15.58
N LEU A 49 -8.52 6.00 -14.54
CA LEU A 49 -9.93 5.61 -14.62
C LEU A 49 -10.79 6.53 -13.73
N PRO A 50 -10.92 7.83 -14.05
CA PRO A 50 -11.59 8.81 -13.19
C PRO A 50 -13.08 8.54 -12.97
N GLN A 51 -13.70 7.75 -13.85
CA GLN A 51 -15.10 7.34 -13.74
C GLN A 51 -15.30 6.01 -12.98
N ALA A 52 -14.22 5.38 -12.52
CA ALA A 52 -14.34 4.14 -11.77
C ALA A 52 -14.91 4.41 -10.37
N PRO A 53 -15.79 3.53 -9.86
CA PRO A 53 -16.30 3.66 -8.50
C PRO A 53 -15.18 3.47 -7.48
N ILE A 54 -15.29 4.20 -6.36
CA ILE A 54 -14.35 4.10 -5.23
C ILE A 54 -14.48 2.71 -4.60
N PRO A 55 -13.39 1.93 -4.51
CA PRO A 55 -13.43 0.61 -3.91
C PRO A 55 -13.88 0.62 -2.44
N GLN A 56 -14.84 -0.23 -2.10
CA GLN A 56 -15.34 -0.44 -0.73
C GLN A 56 -14.70 -1.66 -0.05
N SER A 57 -13.84 -2.39 -0.76
CA SER A 57 -13.13 -3.56 -0.23
C SER A 57 -11.79 -3.75 -0.91
N TYR A 58 -10.89 -4.52 -0.28
CA TYR A 58 -9.59 -4.84 -0.88
C TYR A 58 -9.72 -5.66 -2.17
N ALA A 59 -10.76 -6.49 -2.30
CA ALA A 59 -11.05 -7.22 -3.54
C ALA A 59 -11.46 -6.27 -4.68
N GLN A 60 -12.30 -5.27 -4.37
CA GLN A 60 -12.66 -4.22 -5.34
C GLN A 60 -11.43 -3.38 -5.72
N ALA A 61 -10.56 -3.08 -4.76
CA ALA A 61 -9.32 -2.35 -5.01
C ALA A 61 -8.43 -3.15 -5.98
N GLN A 62 -8.19 -4.45 -5.73
CA GLN A 62 -7.41 -5.29 -6.66
C GLN A 62 -7.99 -5.34 -8.07
N SER A 63 -9.32 -5.43 -8.18
CA SER A 63 -10.01 -5.39 -9.47
C SER A 63 -9.78 -4.06 -10.20
N LEU A 64 -9.87 -2.93 -9.48
CA LEU A 64 -9.57 -1.61 -10.02
C LEU A 64 -8.11 -1.51 -10.47
N LEU A 65 -7.14 -1.94 -9.64
CA LEU A 65 -5.72 -1.93 -10.00
C LEU A 65 -5.44 -2.76 -11.26
N LYS A 66 -6.07 -3.94 -11.38
CA LYS A 66 -5.97 -4.78 -12.58
C LYS A 66 -6.51 -4.04 -13.82
N ARG A 67 -7.69 -3.42 -13.71
CA ARG A 67 -8.32 -2.66 -14.81
C ARG A 67 -7.51 -1.43 -15.22
N ALA A 68 -6.87 -0.76 -14.26
CA ALA A 68 -6.03 0.40 -14.50
C ALA A 68 -4.67 0.07 -15.15
N GLY A 69 -4.36 -1.23 -15.32
CA GLY A 69 -3.12 -1.67 -15.97
C GLY A 69 -1.94 -1.89 -15.01
N VAL A 70 -2.17 -1.96 -13.70
CA VAL A 70 -1.09 -2.24 -12.74
C VAL A 70 -0.49 -3.63 -13.02
N PRO A 71 0.84 -3.75 -13.22
CA PRO A 71 1.50 -5.00 -13.54
C PRO A 71 1.21 -6.10 -12.52
N ARG A 72 1.16 -7.36 -12.97
CA ARG A 72 0.88 -8.51 -12.10
C ARG A 72 1.85 -8.60 -10.92
N GLN A 73 3.13 -8.30 -11.14
CA GLN A 73 4.15 -8.32 -10.08
C GLN A 73 3.84 -7.30 -8.97
N VAL A 74 3.47 -6.08 -9.34
CA VAL A 74 3.10 -5.01 -8.40
C VAL A 74 1.83 -5.37 -7.63
N ARG A 75 0.83 -5.95 -8.30
CA ARG A 75 -0.39 -6.44 -7.62
C ARG A 75 -0.11 -7.56 -6.61
N LYS A 76 0.85 -8.45 -6.91
CA LYS A 76 1.31 -9.47 -5.95
C LYS A 76 2.04 -8.84 -4.74
N ALA A 77 2.88 -7.83 -4.97
CA ALA A 77 3.53 -7.11 -3.88
C ALA A 77 2.49 -6.41 -2.97
N TYR A 78 1.48 -5.79 -3.57
CA TYR A 78 0.33 -5.22 -2.85
C TYR A 78 -0.42 -6.27 -2.00
N GLU A 79 -0.72 -7.45 -2.56
CA GLU A 79 -1.34 -8.57 -1.84
C GLU A 79 -0.51 -9.05 -0.65
N ARG A 80 0.81 -9.18 -0.84
CA ARG A 80 1.74 -9.56 0.23
C ARG A 80 1.81 -8.51 1.32
N LEU A 81 1.85 -7.23 0.96
CA LEU A 81 1.78 -6.12 1.93
C LEU A 81 0.48 -6.14 2.72
N LEU A 82 -0.66 -6.43 2.09
CA LEU A 82 -1.94 -6.60 2.79
C LEU A 82 -1.84 -7.75 3.81
N GLY A 83 -1.32 -8.90 3.40
CA GLY A 83 -1.11 -10.06 4.29
C GLY A 83 -0.19 -9.74 5.48
N LEU A 84 0.94 -9.08 5.23
CA LEU A 84 1.87 -8.63 6.27
C LEU A 84 1.19 -7.63 7.23
N SER A 85 0.35 -6.73 6.71
CA SER A 85 -0.40 -5.80 7.55
C SER A 85 -1.41 -6.49 8.47
N TRP A 86 -2.01 -7.60 8.01
CA TRP A 86 -2.92 -8.40 8.82
C TRP A 86 -2.15 -9.19 9.87
N GLN A 87 -1.05 -9.83 9.47
CA GLN A 87 -0.17 -10.51 10.42
C GLN A 87 0.32 -9.54 11.50
N ALA A 88 0.76 -8.35 11.11
CA ALA A 88 1.18 -7.31 12.04
C ALA A 88 0.07 -6.85 12.99
N ARG A 89 -1.21 -6.91 12.60
CA ARG A 89 -2.32 -6.51 13.50
C ARG A 89 -2.77 -7.62 14.43
N TYR A 90 -2.82 -8.84 13.92
CA TYR A 90 -3.60 -9.92 14.54
C TYR A 90 -2.75 -11.09 15.02
N ASP A 91 -1.50 -11.22 14.58
CA ASP A 91 -0.59 -12.24 15.08
C ASP A 91 0.30 -11.66 16.20
N PRO A 92 0.02 -11.96 17.49
CA PRO A 92 0.82 -11.44 18.60
C PRO A 92 2.25 -11.99 18.61
N ARG A 93 2.49 -13.13 17.94
CA ARG A 93 3.80 -13.78 17.85
C ARG A 93 4.65 -13.26 16.70
N ALA A 94 4.09 -12.45 15.81
CA ALA A 94 4.84 -11.93 14.68
C ALA A 94 5.91 -10.93 15.14
N GLU A 95 7.15 -11.21 14.74
CA GLU A 95 8.28 -10.35 15.02
C GLU A 95 8.23 -9.07 14.18
N GLY A 96 8.06 -7.94 14.84
CA GLY A 96 7.85 -6.65 14.17
C GLY A 96 8.98 -6.28 13.20
N LYS A 97 10.25 -6.48 13.58
CA LYS A 97 11.41 -6.15 12.73
C LYS A 97 11.46 -6.99 11.45
N ALA A 98 11.14 -8.28 11.55
CA ALA A 98 11.08 -9.17 10.39
C ALA A 98 9.92 -8.81 9.45
N LEU A 99 8.75 -8.48 10.02
CA LEU A 99 7.62 -7.96 9.27
C LEU A 99 7.97 -6.67 8.52
N TRP A 100 8.57 -5.70 9.21
CA TRP A 100 9.00 -4.43 8.63
C TRP A 100 9.99 -4.65 7.48
N THR A 101 11.04 -5.44 7.70
CA THR A 101 12.05 -5.75 6.68
C THR A 101 11.42 -6.39 5.43
N THR A 102 10.46 -7.29 5.63
CA THR A 102 9.75 -7.94 4.52
C THR A 102 8.80 -6.98 3.81
N ALA A 103 8.10 -6.13 4.55
CA ALA A 103 7.23 -5.11 3.99
C ALA A 103 8.02 -4.09 3.14
N GLN A 104 9.22 -3.68 3.58
CA GLN A 104 10.09 -2.80 2.79
C GLN A 104 10.50 -3.41 1.45
N ARG A 105 10.79 -4.72 1.40
CA ARG A 105 11.13 -5.42 0.15
C ARG A 105 9.97 -5.48 -0.84
N GLU A 106 8.75 -5.66 -0.34
CA GLU A 106 7.55 -5.62 -1.19
C GLU A 106 7.21 -4.19 -1.61
N TYR A 107 7.39 -3.21 -0.72
CA TYR A 107 7.23 -1.79 -1.04
C TYR A 107 8.18 -1.33 -2.14
N ALA A 108 9.45 -1.72 -2.13
CA ALA A 108 10.43 -1.34 -3.16
C ALA A 108 9.97 -1.72 -4.59
N GLN A 109 9.27 -2.85 -4.75
CA GLN A 109 8.70 -3.25 -6.05
C GLN A 109 7.56 -2.33 -6.50
N VAL A 110 6.75 -1.84 -5.55
CA VAL A 110 5.66 -0.91 -5.83
C VAL A 110 6.20 0.51 -6.08
N GLU A 111 7.17 0.94 -5.28
CA GLU A 111 7.84 2.23 -5.42
C GLU A 111 8.51 2.36 -6.79
N ALA A 112 9.31 1.37 -7.21
CA ALA A 112 9.94 1.37 -8.53
C ALA A 112 8.91 1.57 -9.65
N PHE A 113 7.79 0.83 -9.59
CA PHE A 113 6.70 1.02 -10.55
C PHE A 113 6.10 2.43 -10.53
N LEU A 114 5.86 2.99 -9.35
CA LEU A 114 5.27 4.33 -9.23
C LEU A 114 6.21 5.46 -9.66
N LEU A 115 7.52 5.25 -9.59
CA LEU A 115 8.52 6.19 -10.09
C LEU A 115 8.66 6.16 -11.61
N ASP A 116 8.39 5.01 -12.23
CA ASP A 116 8.54 4.80 -13.68
C ASP A 116 7.25 5.05 -14.49
N ALA A 117 6.09 5.26 -13.84
CA ALA A 117 4.75 5.22 -14.45
C ALA A 117 4.05 6.58 -14.57
#